data_AF-A0A168Q0N3-F1
#
_entry.id   AF-A0A168Q0N3-F1
#
_cell.length_a   1.000
_cell.length_b   1.000
_cell.length_c   1.000
_cell.angle_alpha   90.00
_cell.angle_beta   90.00
_cell.angle_gamma   90.00
#
_symmetry.space_group_name_H-M   'P 1'
#
loop_
_entity.id
_entity.type
_entity.pdbx_description
1 polymer ?
#
loop_
_entity_poly.entity_id
_entity_poly.type
_entity_poly.pdbx_seq_one_letter_code
_entity_poly.pdbx_strand_id
1 'polypeptide(L)'
;MSQMDATRAAQLLEKWISVYDMDDAKAWEKDEFPFIKETSKAMKLSIQVLRGKSAAKGSQLHEAAAQLLEYVDEYGMDSPSEWEAENIPFVKEVLEAVTFTVAVLKKK
;
A
#
# COMPACT_ATOMS: atom_id res chain seq x y z
N MET A 1 -12.26 -10.13 -15.47
CA MET A 1 -11.25 -9.59 -14.56
C MET A 1 -11.22 -10.48 -13.34
N SER A 2 -10.09 -11.11 -13.01
CA SER A 2 -9.98 -11.87 -11.76
C SER A 2 -10.22 -10.91 -10.60
N GLN A 3 -11.25 -11.18 -9.81
CA GLN A 3 -11.61 -10.41 -8.62
C GLN A 3 -10.40 -10.34 -7.67
N MET A 4 -10.06 -9.15 -7.18
CA MET A 4 -9.00 -8.97 -6.19
C MET A 4 -9.26 -9.83 -4.95
N ASP A 5 -8.26 -10.60 -4.53
CA ASP A 5 -8.29 -11.42 -3.33
C ASP A 5 -7.12 -11.08 -2.39
N ALA A 6 -7.14 -11.61 -1.16
CA ALA A 6 -6.13 -11.29 -0.16
C ALA A 6 -4.71 -11.74 -0.54
N THR A 7 -4.58 -12.83 -1.30
CA THR A 7 -3.27 -13.32 -1.76
C THR A 7 -2.70 -12.38 -2.81
N ARG A 8 -3.51 -12.00 -3.81
CA ARG A 8 -3.10 -11.09 -4.87
C ARG A 8 -2.81 -9.70 -4.32
N ALA A 9 -3.65 -9.18 -3.42
CA ALA A 9 -3.43 -7.88 -2.79
C ALA A 9 -2.11 -7.86 -2.01
N ALA A 10 -1.80 -8.92 -1.24
CA ALA A 10 -0.54 -9.02 -0.52
C ALA A 10 0.67 -9.03 -1.46
N GLN A 11 0.61 -9.78 -2.56
CA GLN A 11 1.69 -9.83 -3.56
C GLN A 11 1.92 -8.48 -4.24
N LEU A 12 0.85 -7.75 -4.58
CA LEU A 12 0.95 -6.42 -5.19
C LEU A 12 1.56 -5.40 -4.24
N LEU A 13 1.17 -5.40 -2.96
CA LEU A 13 1.78 -4.53 -1.95
C LEU A 13 3.27 -4.86 -1.73
N GLU A 14 3.65 -6.14 -1.67
CA GLU A 14 5.06 -6.52 -1.57
C GLU A 14 5.87 -6.08 -2.78
N LYS A 15 5.30 -6.25 -3.98
CA LYS A 15 5.93 -5.80 -5.21
C LYS A 15 6.08 -4.28 -5.22
N TRP A 16 5.07 -3.53 -4.78
CA TRP A 16 5.14 -2.08 -4.68
C TRP A 16 6.27 -1.62 -3.77
N ILE A 17 6.35 -2.16 -2.55
CA ILE A 17 7.45 -1.87 -1.61
C ILE A 17 8.82 -2.10 -2.25
N SER A 18 8.97 -3.21 -2.98
CA SER A 18 10.24 -3.58 -3.62
C SER A 18 10.56 -2.75 -4.86
N VAL A 19 9.56 -2.32 -5.64
CA VAL A 19 9.79 -1.53 -6.87
C VAL A 19 10.18 -0.10 -6.52
N TYR A 20 9.63 0.46 -5.46
CA TYR A 20 9.88 1.83 -5.01
C TYR A 20 10.90 1.93 -3.87
N ASP A 21 11.58 0.82 -3.53
CA ASP A 21 12.58 0.75 -2.47
C ASP A 21 12.16 1.51 -1.20
N MET A 22 10.90 1.33 -0.75
CA MET A 22 10.30 2.14 0.32
C MET A 22 11.01 2.03 1.68
N ASP A 23 11.92 1.07 1.83
CA ASP A 23 12.73 0.91 3.04
C ASP A 23 14.15 1.51 2.92
N ASP A 24 14.57 1.93 1.73
CA ASP A 24 15.89 2.52 1.51
C ASP A 24 15.82 4.05 1.64
N ALA A 25 16.42 4.58 2.72
CA ALA A 25 16.52 6.01 2.95
C ALA A 25 17.23 6.79 1.84
N LYS A 26 18.01 6.11 0.98
CA LYS A 26 18.71 6.75 -0.14
C LYS A 26 17.86 6.87 -1.40
N ALA A 27 16.74 6.14 -1.47
CA ALA A 27 15.81 6.20 -2.60
C ALA A 27 14.83 7.38 -2.49
N TRP A 28 14.82 8.09 -1.35
CA TRP A 28 13.84 9.12 -1.02
C TRP A 28 14.50 10.40 -0.55
N GLU A 29 13.80 11.52 -0.72
CA GLU A 29 14.21 12.78 -0.13
C GLU A 29 14.16 12.70 1.41
N LYS A 30 15.02 13.47 2.08
CA LYS A 30 15.25 13.33 3.52
C LYS A 30 13.99 13.65 4.34
N ASP A 31 13.19 14.58 3.88
CA ASP A 31 11.94 15.04 4.45
C ASP A 31 10.75 14.15 4.07
N GLU A 32 10.77 13.50 2.91
CA GLU A 32 9.77 12.51 2.50
C GLU A 32 9.95 11.15 3.16
N PHE A 33 11.21 10.72 3.36
CA PHE A 33 11.52 9.37 3.82
C PHE A 33 10.81 8.96 5.13
N PRO A 34 10.66 9.82 6.16
CA PRO A 34 9.88 9.49 7.34
C PRO A 34 8.45 9.03 7.01
N PHE A 35 7.75 9.74 6.11
CA PHE A 35 6.40 9.39 5.67
C PHE A 35 6.40 8.05 4.94
N ILE A 36 7.29 7.89 3.96
CA ILE A 36 7.44 6.64 3.19
C ILE A 36 7.72 5.44 4.09
N LYS A 37 8.55 5.61 5.12
CA LYS A 37 8.88 4.56 6.07
C LYS A 37 7.67 4.13 6.89
N GLU A 38 6.83 5.07 7.34
CA GLU A 38 5.59 4.73 8.04
C GLU A 38 4.59 4.05 7.10
N THR A 39 4.48 4.50 5.85
CA THR A 39 3.67 3.83 4.82
C THR A 39 4.17 2.40 4.55
N SER A 40 5.48 2.18 4.41
CA SER A 40 6.06 0.84 4.26
C SER A 40 5.69 -0.08 5.43
N LYS A 41 5.75 0.43 6.67
CA LYS A 41 5.29 -0.32 7.85
C LYS A 41 3.80 -0.66 7.77
N ALA A 42 2.95 0.29 7.39
CA ALA A 42 1.51 0.08 7.24
C ALA A 42 1.22 -0.98 6.15
N MET A 43 1.90 -0.92 5.00
CA MET A 43 1.80 -1.92 3.94
C MET A 43 2.25 -3.30 4.42
N LYS A 44 3.38 -3.41 5.14
CA LYS A 44 3.86 -4.69 5.72
C LYS A 44 2.90 -5.28 6.75
N LEU A 45 2.36 -4.44 7.64
CA LEU A 45 1.31 -4.88 8.57
C LEU A 45 0.10 -5.41 7.80
N SER A 46 -0.32 -4.69 6.77
CA SER A 46 -1.44 -5.08 5.93
C SER A 46 -1.21 -6.42 5.22
N ILE A 47 -0.01 -6.64 4.68
CA ILE A 47 0.41 -7.93 4.11
C ILE A 47 0.28 -9.06 5.14
N GLN A 48 0.67 -8.84 6.40
CA GLN A 48 0.50 -9.83 7.47
C GLN A 48 -0.98 -10.12 7.76
N VAL A 49 -1.83 -9.09 7.77
CA VAL A 49 -3.29 -9.25 7.97
C VAL A 49 -3.92 -10.03 6.83
N LEU A 50 -3.61 -9.67 5.58
CA LEU A 50 -4.10 -10.35 4.38
C LEU A 50 -3.70 -11.84 4.36
N ARG A 51 -2.52 -12.17 4.90
CA ARG A 51 -2.03 -13.54 5.03
C ARG A 51 -2.57 -14.29 6.26
N GLY A 52 -3.40 -13.64 7.09
CA GLY A 52 -3.93 -14.23 8.32
C GLY A 52 -2.87 -14.46 9.41
N LYS A 53 -1.75 -13.73 9.36
CA LYS A 53 -0.59 -13.89 10.28
C LYS A 53 -0.47 -12.77 11.31
N SER A 54 -1.29 -11.73 11.24
CA SER A 54 -1.21 -10.58 12.13
C SER A 54 -1.98 -10.78 13.44
N ALA A 55 -1.38 -10.33 14.55
CA ALA A 55 -2.03 -10.21 15.85
C ALA A 55 -2.44 -8.75 16.19
N ALA A 56 -2.37 -7.85 15.21
CA ALA A 56 -2.69 -6.44 15.41
C ALA A 56 -4.17 -6.21 15.75
N LYS A 57 -4.42 -5.16 16.54
CA LYS A 57 -5.74 -4.81 17.08
C LYS A 57 -6.40 -3.70 16.26
N GLY A 58 -7.72 -3.56 16.36
CA GLY A 58 -8.53 -2.65 15.54
C GLY A 58 -7.98 -1.22 15.38
N SER A 59 -7.43 -0.60 16.44
CA SER A 59 -6.83 0.74 16.33
C SER A 59 -5.61 0.77 15.39
N GLN A 60 -4.72 -0.21 15.49
CA GLN A 60 -3.54 -0.33 14.62
C GLN A 60 -3.93 -0.63 13.17
N LEU A 61 -5.01 -1.39 12.97
CA LEU A 61 -5.53 -1.68 11.64
C LEU A 61 -6.17 -0.46 11.00
N HIS A 62 -6.87 0.36 11.79
CA HIS A 62 -7.43 1.63 11.33
C HIS A 62 -6.35 2.67 11.02
N GLU A 63 -5.29 2.76 11.82
CA GLU A 63 -4.12 3.61 11.56
C GLU A 63 -3.44 3.20 10.25
N ALA A 64 -3.18 1.90 10.04
CA ALA A 64 -2.64 1.41 8.79
C ALA A 64 -3.57 1.69 7.59
N ALA A 65 -4.89 1.54 7.77
CA ALA A 65 -5.85 1.88 6.72
C ALA A 65 -5.85 3.38 6.38
N ALA A 66 -5.65 4.25 7.37
CA ALA A 66 -5.53 5.69 7.14
C ALA A 66 -4.23 6.03 6.40
N GLN A 67 -3.09 5.49 6.85
CA GLN A 67 -1.78 5.69 6.22
C GLN A 67 -1.78 5.25 4.75
N LEU A 68 -2.44 4.13 4.42
CA LEU A 68 -2.57 3.66 3.04
C LEU A 68 -3.39 4.62 2.16
N LEU A 69 -4.44 5.24 2.71
CA LEU A 69 -5.25 6.21 1.96
C LEU A 69 -4.51 7.53 1.78
N GLU A 70 -3.82 8.00 2.82
CA GLU A 70 -2.97 9.19 2.75
C GLU A 70 -1.89 9.02 1.69
N TYR A 71 -1.24 7.86 1.63
CA TYR A 71 -0.27 7.58 0.57
C TYR A 71 -0.86 7.60 -0.85
N VAL A 72 -2.08 7.09 -1.03
CA VAL A 72 -2.78 7.13 -2.33
C VAL A 72 -3.03 8.56 -2.79
N ASP A 73 -3.42 9.44 -1.86
CA ASP A 73 -3.71 10.86 -2.11
C ASP A 73 -2.42 11.65 -2.38
N GLU A 74 -1.42 11.54 -1.50
CA GLU A 74 -0.13 12.25 -1.60
C GLU A 74 0.65 11.89 -2.86
N TYR A 75 0.58 10.64 -3.33
CA TYR A 75 1.27 10.16 -4.54
C TYR A 75 0.37 10.03 -5.76
N GLY A 76 -0.86 10.59 -5.71
CA GLY A 76 -1.79 10.63 -6.85
C GLY A 76 -1.99 9.29 -7.55
N MET A 77 -2.05 8.19 -6.79
CA MET A 77 -2.17 6.84 -7.36
C MET A 77 -3.49 6.65 -8.13
N ASP A 78 -4.51 7.45 -7.80
CA ASP A 78 -5.82 7.50 -8.45
C ASP A 78 -5.89 8.45 -9.65
N SER A 79 -4.78 9.11 -9.99
CA SER A 79 -4.67 10.14 -11.01
C SER A 79 -3.74 9.68 -12.14
N PRO A 80 -4.24 8.94 -13.16
CA PRO A 80 -3.40 8.35 -14.22
C PRO A 80 -2.56 9.35 -15.00
N SER A 81 -2.91 10.64 -15.00
CA SER A 81 -2.14 11.72 -15.63
C SER A 81 -0.81 12.01 -14.94
N GLU A 82 -0.63 11.58 -13.70
CA GLU A 82 0.62 11.74 -12.94
C GLU A 82 1.64 10.61 -13.21
N TRP A 83 1.24 9.61 -14.01
CA TRP A 83 2.04 8.41 -14.24
C TRP A 83 2.42 8.26 -15.71
N GLU A 84 3.65 7.79 -15.93
CA GLU A 84 4.11 7.36 -17.25
C GLU A 84 3.18 6.27 -17.81
N ALA A 85 2.87 6.34 -19.11
CA ALA A 85 1.85 5.51 -19.74
C ALA A 85 2.09 3.99 -19.56
N GLU A 86 3.35 3.57 -19.48
CA GLU A 86 3.76 2.19 -19.24
C GLU A 86 3.50 1.71 -17.81
N ASN A 87 3.48 2.63 -16.84
CA ASN A 87 3.28 2.33 -15.42
C ASN A 87 1.80 2.34 -15.01
N ILE A 88 0.94 3.07 -15.75
CA ILE A 88 -0.50 3.18 -15.46
C ILE A 88 -1.18 1.82 -15.18
N PRO A 89 -0.95 0.75 -15.98
CA PRO A 89 -1.59 -0.54 -15.70
C PRO A 89 -1.19 -1.11 -14.34
N PHE A 90 0.09 -1.00 -13.97
CA PHE A 90 0.59 -1.52 -12.70
C PHE A 90 0.07 -0.70 -11.52
N VAL A 91 0.09 0.63 -11.62
CA VAL A 91 -0.44 1.53 -10.58
C VAL A 91 -1.92 1.26 -10.33
N LYS A 92 -2.72 1.03 -11.38
CA LYS A 92 -4.14 0.65 -11.25
C LYS A 92 -4.34 -0.65 -10.48
N GLU A 93 -3.54 -1.69 -10.77
CA GLU A 93 -3.63 -2.95 -10.01
C GLU A 93 -3.27 -2.75 -8.53
N VAL A 94 -2.27 -1.93 -8.25
CA VAL A 94 -1.85 -1.64 -6.87
C VAL A 94 -2.89 -0.79 -6.14
N LEU A 95 -3.50 0.19 -6.80
CA LEU A 95 -4.60 0.98 -6.24
C LEU A 95 -5.81 0.09 -5.89
N GLU A 96 -6.15 -0.87 -6.75
CA GLU A 96 -7.19 -1.86 -6.45
C GLU A 96 -6.80 -2.70 -5.22
N ALA A 97 -5.54 -3.12 -5.11
CA ALA A 97 -5.03 -3.87 -3.97
C ALA A 97 -5.07 -3.04 -2.68
N VAL A 98 -4.68 -1.77 -2.71
CA VAL A 98 -4.75 -0.84 -1.57
C VAL A 98 -6.20 -0.65 -1.14
N THR A 99 -7.11 -0.39 -2.09
CA THR A 99 -8.54 -0.19 -1.81
C THR A 99 -9.17 -1.44 -1.18
N PHE A 100 -8.88 -2.63 -1.73
CA PHE A 100 -9.30 -3.90 -1.15
C PHE A 100 -8.77 -4.08 0.27
N THR A 101 -7.48 -3.79 0.47
CA THR A 101 -6.79 -3.93 1.75
C THR A 101 -7.41 -3.02 2.80
N VAL A 102 -7.61 -1.74 2.50
CA VAL A 102 -8.27 -0.77 3.38
C VAL A 102 -9.66 -1.27 3.80
N ALA A 103 -10.44 -1.83 2.86
CA ALA A 103 -11.75 -2.39 3.17
C ALA A 103 -11.68 -3.64 4.08
N VAL A 104 -10.62 -4.44 3.97
CA VAL A 104 -10.36 -5.57 4.89
C VAL A 104 -9.98 -5.07 6.28
N LEU A 105 -9.06 -4.11 6.37
CA LEU A 105 -8.58 -3.57 7.64
C LEU A 105 -9.70 -2.92 8.45
N LYS A 106 -10.56 -2.12 7.81
CA LYS A 106 -11.71 -1.45 8.46
C LYS A 106 -12.79 -2.41 8.98
N LYS A 107 -12.75 -3.69 8.59
CA LYS A 107 -13.71 -4.72 9.03
C LYS A 107 -13.19 -5.59 10.18
N LYS A 108 -11.94 -5.41 10.58
CA LYS A 108 -11.24 -6.23 11.58
C LYS A 108 -11.15 -5.49 12.92
#